data_AF-A0A5Q4GQG9-F1
#
_entry.id   AF-A0A5Q4GQG9-F1
#
_cell.length_a   1.000
_cell.length_b   1.000
_cell.length_c   1.000
_cell.angle_alpha   90.00
_cell.angle_beta   90.00
_cell.angle_gamma   90.00
#
_symmetry.space_group_name_H-M   'P 1'
#
loop_
_entity.id
_entity.type
_entity.pdbx_description
1 polymer ?
#
loop_
_entity_poly.entity_id
_entity_poly.type
_entity_poly.pdbx_seq_one_letter_code
_entity_poly.pdbx_strand_id
1 'polypeptide(L)' 'MQHLIIGDIHGCFDELQDLLQAAGLASDDQIIALGDIVDRGPDCQVENLRSVEKRYWR' A
#
# COMPACT_ATOMS: atom_id res chain seq x y z
N MET A 1 -17.60 4.94 -7.34
CA MET A 1 -17.51 3.85 -6.37
C MET A 1 -17.21 2.53 -7.05
N GLN A 2 -15.92 2.25 -7.14
CA GLN A 2 -15.30 1.00 -7.57
C GLN A 2 -14.49 0.41 -6.41
N HIS A 3 -14.20 -0.88 -6.48
CA HIS A 3 -13.31 -1.56 -5.55
C HIS A 3 -12.06 -2.02 -6.30
N LEU A 4 -10.90 -1.53 -5.87
CA LEU A 4 -9.60 -2.04 -6.31
C LEU A 4 -9.12 -3.07 -5.31
N ILE A 5 -9.05 -4.32 -5.74
CA ILE A 5 -8.63 -5.44 -4.92
C ILE A 5 -7.18 -5.77 -5.26
N ILE A 6 -6.30 -5.70 -4.26
CA ILE A 6 -4.85 -5.88 -4.42
C ILE A 6 -4.42 -7.09 -3.60
N GLY A 7 -3.63 -7.97 -4.24
CA GLY A 7 -2.99 -9.11 -3.57
C GLY A 7 -1.79 -8.68 -2.72
N ASP A 8 -0.77 -9.52 -2.66
CA ASP A 8 0.41 -9.30 -1.84
C ASP A 8 1.17 -8.03 -2.27
N ILE A 9 1.43 -7.13 -1.32
CA ILE A 9 2.15 -5.86 -1.56
C ILE A 9 3.61 -5.99 -1.13
N HIS A 10 3.88 -6.79 -0.10
CA HIS A 10 5.22 -7.08 0.40
C HIS A 10 6.07 -5.84 0.76
N GLY A 11 5.46 -4.74 1.19
CA GLY A 11 6.21 -3.50 1.45
C GLY A 11 6.88 -2.91 0.20
N CYS A 12 6.37 -3.20 -0.99
CA CYS A 12 6.74 -2.52 -2.24
C CYS A 12 5.91 -1.23 -2.36
N PHE A 13 6.29 -0.20 -1.59
CA PHE A 13 5.49 1.02 -1.46
C PHE A 13 5.46 1.85 -2.73
N ASP A 14 6.60 2.04 -3.39
CA ASP A 14 6.68 2.84 -4.61
C ASP A 14 5.85 2.21 -5.73
N GLU A 15 5.90 0.88 -5.88
CA GLU A 15 5.10 0.15 -6.84
C GLU A 15 3.61 0.20 -6.53
N LEU A 16 3.23 0.17 -5.25
CA LEU A 16 1.85 0.39 -4.83
C LEU A 16 1.39 1.80 -5.24
N GLN A 17 2.19 2.83 -5.03
CA GLN A 17 1.86 4.20 -5.41
C GLN A 17 1.68 4.35 -6.94
N ASP A 18 2.58 3.76 -7.71
CA ASP A 18 2.49 3.73 -9.18
C ASP A 18 1.21 3.01 -9.65
N LEU A 19 0.87 1.88 -9.03
CA LEU A 19 -0.36 1.14 -9.31
C LEU A 19 -1.61 1.97 -9.02
N LEU A 20 -1.66 2.64 -7.86
CA LEU A 20 -2.81 3.47 -7.46
C LEU A 20 -2.97 4.68 -8.40
N GLN A 21 -1.86 5.29 -8.83
CA GLN A 21 -1.89 6.37 -9.82
C GLN A 21 -2.40 5.89 -11.18
N ALA A 22 -1.94 4.72 -11.64
CA ALA A 22 -2.38 4.12 -12.90
C ALA A 22 -3.86 3.69 -12.86
N ALA A 23 -4.36 3.28 -11.69
CA ALA A 23 -5.76 2.90 -11.49
C ALA A 23 -6.73 4.09 -11.55
N GLY A 24 -6.26 5.33 -11.37
CA GLY A 24 -7.07 6.53 -11.53
C GLY A 24 -8.23 6.64 -10.54
N LEU A 25 -8.01 6.21 -9.29
CA LEU A 25 -9.06 6.14 -8.26
C LEU A 25 -9.67 7.51 -7.93
N ALA A 26 -10.99 7.54 -7.80
CA ALA A 26 -11.73 8.67 -7.26
C ALA A 26 -11.79 8.61 -5.71
N SER A 27 -12.18 9.73 -5.09
CA SER A 27 -12.24 9.85 -3.63
C SER A 27 -13.25 8.93 -2.94
N ASP A 28 -14.23 8.42 -3.69
CA ASP A 28 -15.25 7.49 -3.21
C ASP A 28 -14.96 6.02 -3.55
N ASP A 29 -13.84 5.75 -4.22
CA ASP A 29 -13.41 4.38 -4.51
C ASP A 29 -12.69 3.78 -3.29
N GLN A 30 -12.71 2.45 -3.19
CA GLN A 30 -12.09 1.75 -2.07
C GLN A 30 -11.00 0.80 -2.54
N ILE A 31 -9.93 0.76 -1.76
CA ILE A 31 -8.81 -0.16 -1.93
C ILE A 31 -8.94 -1.26 -0.88
N ILE A 32 -8.93 -2.52 -1.33
CA ILE A 32 -9.00 -3.69 -0.46
C ILE A 32 -7.72 -4.51 -0.67
N ALA A 33 -6.85 -4.52 0.33
CA ALA A 33 -5.66 -5.37 0.34
C ALA A 33 -5.98 -6.74 0.96
N LEU A 34 -5.57 -7.83 0.29
CA LEU A 34 -5.94 -9.19 0.68
C LEU A 34 -4.98 -9.83 1.70
N GLY A 35 -3.77 -9.32 1.87
CA GLY A 35 -2.76 -9.89 2.77
C GLY A 35 -1.35 -9.38 2.47
N ASP A 36 -0.38 -9.84 3.27
CA ASP A 36 1.07 -9.60 3.07
C ASP A 36 1.42 -8.15 2.70
N ILE A 37 0.78 -7.19 3.37
CA ILE A 37 1.00 -5.76 3.13
C ILE A 37 2.46 -5.40 3.45
N VAL A 38 3.01 -6.02 4.49
CA VAL A 38 4.36 -5.81 4.98
C VAL A 38 4.99 -7.18 5.23
N ASP A 39 5.81 -7.65 4.30
CA ASP A 39 6.76 -8.77 4.47
C ASP A 39 7.66 -8.83 3.23
N ARG A 40 8.89 -9.37 3.32
CA ARG A 40 9.79 -9.72 2.20
C ARG A 40 10.28 -8.62 1.24
N GLY A 41 9.68 -7.43 1.17
CA GLY A 41 10.13 -6.38 0.25
C GLY A 41 10.96 -5.27 0.89
N PRO A 42 11.35 -4.28 0.08
CA PRO A 42 12.45 -3.37 0.37
C PRO A 42 12.19 -2.46 1.59
N ASP A 43 10.92 -2.11 1.84
CA ASP A 43 10.53 -1.25 2.96
C ASP A 43 10.14 -2.01 4.24
N CYS A 44 10.29 -3.33 4.26
CA CYS A 44 10.05 -4.14 5.45
C CYS A 44 11.17 -4.02 6.50
N GLN A 45 12.23 -3.24 6.24
CA GLN A 45 13.29 -2.95 7.21
C GLN A 45 12.75 -2.14 8.39
N VAL A 46 13.19 -2.46 9.62
CA VAL A 46 12.62 -1.93 10.87
C VAL A 46 12.71 -0.40 10.98
N GLU A 47 13.75 0.23 10.40
CA GLU A 47 13.83 1.70 10.31
C GLU A 47 12.73 2.31 9.42
N ASN A 48 12.33 1.64 8.34
CA ASN A 48 11.31 2.11 7.40
C ASN A 48 9.89 1.91 7.96
N LEU A 49 9.67 0.83 8.71
CA LEU A 49 8.37 0.54 9.34
C LEU A 49 7.92 1.62 10.33
N ARG A 50 8.84 2.13 11.16
CA ARG A 50 8.54 3.22 12.11
C ARG A 50 8.21 4.54 11.40
N SER A 51 8.70 4.71 10.18
CA SER A 51 8.44 5.89 9.35
C SER A 51 7.07 5.81 8.67
N VAL A 52 6.65 4.60 8.26
CA VAL A 52 5.32 4.32 7.71
C VAL A 52 4.23 4.47 8.79
N GLU A 53 4.42 3.89 9.99
CA GLU A 53 3.46 4.04 11.11
C GLU A 53 3.21 5.51 11.49
N LYS A 54 4.29 6.30 11.63
CA LYS A 54 4.18 7.72 12.02
C LYS A 54 3.51 8.59 10.97
N ARG A 55 3.60 8.22 9.69
CA ARG A 55 3.12 9.06 8.59
C ARG A 55 1.67 8.77 8.19
N TYR A 56 1.18 7.56 8.45
CA TYR A 56 -0.11 7.12 7.90
C TYR A 56 -1.10 6.54 8.93
N TRP A 57 -0.69 6.24 10.16
CA TRP A 57 -1.58 5.65 11.18
C TRP A 57 -1.98 6.61 12.31
N ARG A 58 -2.12 7.90 11.98
CA ARG A 58 -2.71 8.91 12.88
C ARG A 58 -4.10 9.31 12.40
#